data_AF-A0A444KCD8-F1
#
_entry.id   AF-A0A444KCD8-F1
#
_cell.length_a   1.000
_cell.length_b   1.000
_cell.length_c   1.000
_cell.angle_alpha   90.00
_cell.angle_beta   90.00
_cell.angle_gamma   90.00
#
_symmetry.space_group_name_H-M   'P 1'
#
loop_
_entity.id
_entity.type
_entity.pdbx_description
1 polymer ?
#
loop_
_entity_poly.entity_id
_entity_poly.type
_entity_poly.pdbx_seq_one_letter_code
_entity_poly.pdbx_strand_id
1 'polypeptide(L)' 'MSRFLPLTIRFADGGSMVVSSIAEAKKALARAWKDKDAPAYVAAARLVDD' A
#
# COMPACT_ATOMS: atom_id res chain seq x y z
N MET A 1 6.19 -5.22 -20.02
CA MET A 1 5.25 -4.66 -19.03
C MET A 1 4.84 -5.79 -18.09
N SER A 2 5.46 -5.90 -16.90
CA SER A 2 5.09 -6.96 -15.97
C SER A 2 3.66 -6.70 -15.50
N ARG A 3 2.81 -7.71 -15.68
CA ARG A 3 1.42 -7.70 -15.23
C ARG A 3 1.46 -7.87 -13.72
N PHE A 4 1.51 -6.78 -12.97
CA PHE A 4 1.26 -6.84 -11.53
C PHE A 4 -0.13 -7.44 -11.34
N LEU A 5 -0.20 -8.56 -10.60
CA LEU A 5 -1.47 -9.16 -10.25
C LEU A 5 -2.24 -8.16 -9.38
N PRO A 6 -3.52 -7.89 -9.67
CA PRO A 6 -4.33 -7.02 -8.82
C PRO A 6 -4.40 -7.61 -7.41
N LEU A 7 -3.83 -6.90 -6.44
CA LEU A 7 -3.84 -7.27 -5.03
C LEU A 7 -4.92 -6.50 -4.30
N THR A 8 -5.83 -7.20 -3.62
CA THR A 8 -6.84 -6.56 -2.78
C THR A 8 -6.26 -6.29 -1.40
N ILE A 9 -6.04 -5.02 -1.09
CA ILE A 9 -5.59 -4.57 0.24
C ILE A 9 -6.84 -4.22 1.07
N ARG A 10 -6.90 -4.71 2.30
CA ARG A 10 -7.91 -4.29 3.30
C ARG A 10 -7.27 -3.29 4.25
N PHE A 11 -7.90 -2.14 4.40
CA PHE A 11 -7.50 -1.10 5.35
C PHE A 11 -8.12 -1.35 6.72
N ALA A 12 -7.44 -0.85 7.76
CA ALA A 12 -7.93 -0.91 9.14
C ALA A 12 -9.27 -0.17 9.33
N ASP A 13 -9.59 0.77 8.44
CA ASP A 13 -10.85 1.53 8.42
C ASP A 13 -12.02 0.75 7.78
N GLY A 14 -11.84 -0.56 7.53
CA GLY A 14 -12.82 -1.42 6.87
C GLY A 14 -12.93 -1.25 5.35
N GLY A 15 -12.30 -0.20 4.79
CA GLY A 15 -12.18 -0.02 3.34
C GLY A 15 -11.30 -1.09 2.68
N SER A 16 -11.53 -1.35 1.41
CA SER A 16 -10.62 -2.17 0.60
C SER A 16 -10.27 -1.47 -0.70
N MET A 17 -9.06 -1.70 -1.20
CA MET A 17 -8.60 -1.19 -2.48
C MET A 17 -7.90 -2.28 -3.25
N VAL A 18 -8.31 -2.48 -4.50
CA VAL A 18 -7.57 -3.31 -5.45
C VAL A 18 -6.44 -2.46 -6.00
N VAL A 19 -5.23 -2.99 -5.91
CA VAL A 19 -4.00 -2.32 -6.28
C VAL A 19 -3.36 -3.10 -7.40
N SER A 20 -3.24 -2.45 -8.56
CA SER A 20 -2.73 -3.06 -9.79
C SER A 20 -1.33 -2.56 -10.18
N SER A 21 -0.76 -1.63 -9.40
CA SER A 21 0.56 -1.05 -9.64
C SER A 21 1.21 -0.58 -8.34
N ILE A 22 2.54 -0.44 -8.36
CA ILE A 22 3.34 0.13 -7.26
C ILE A 22 2.86 1.56 -6.93
N ALA A 23 2.50 2.36 -7.93
CA ALA A 23 1.97 3.71 -7.72
C ALA A 23 0.63 3.71 -6.94
N GLU A 24 -0.25 2.75 -7.22
CA GLU A 24 -1.48 2.55 -6.46
C GLU A 24 -1.19 2.02 -5.04
N ALA A 25 -0.16 1.17 -4.87
CA ALA A 25 0.25 0.67 -3.57
C ALA A 25 0.74 1.81 -2.67
N LYS A 26 1.53 2.74 -3.22
CA LYS A 26 2.00 3.95 -2.52
C LYS A 26 0.85 4.84 -2.09
N LYS A 27 -0.16 5.03 -2.97
CA LYS A 27 -1.39 5.76 -2.64
C LYS A 27 -2.24 5.07 -1.57
N ALA A 28 -2.31 3.73 -1.59
CA ALA A 28 -3.01 2.96 -0.58
C ALA A 28 -2.32 3.09 0.78
N LEU A 29 -0.98 2.96 0.81
CA LEU A 29 -0.15 3.11 2.02
C LEU A 29 -0.33 4.48 2.67
N ALA A 30 -0.35 5.55 1.89
CA ALA A 30 -0.44 6.92 2.39
C ALA A 30 -1.83 7.30 2.95
N ARG A 31 -2.89 6.52 2.63
CA ARG A 31 -4.28 6.90 2.89
C ARG A 31 -4.77 6.55 4.29
N ALA A 32 -4.73 5.27 4.66
CA ALA A 32 -5.43 4.76 5.84
C ALA A 32 -4.48 4.19 6.91
N TRP A 33 -3.18 4.45 6.79
CA TRP A 33 -2.22 4.02 7.79
C TRP A 33 -2.31 4.92 9.02
N LYS A 34 -2.69 4.32 10.14
CA LYS A 34 -3.00 5.02 11.40
C LYS A 34 -1.80 5.76 11.99
N ASP A 35 -0.60 5.22 11.80
CA ASP A 35 0.65 5.77 12.30
C ASP A 35 1.77 5.70 11.26
N LYS A 36 2.16 6.86 10.72
CA LYS A 36 3.17 6.98 9.65
C LYS A 36 4.61 6.88 10.16
N ASP A 37 4.81 6.90 11.48
CA ASP A 37 6.11 6.62 12.11
C ASP A 37 6.25 5.15 12.52
N ALA A 38 5.19 4.35 12.35
CA ALA A 38 5.26 2.93 12.64
C ALA A 38 6.35 2.26 11.78
N PRO A 39 7.20 1.39 12.36
CA PRO A 39 8.25 0.69 11.62
C PRO A 39 7.70 -0.15 10.46
N ALA A 40 6.46 -0.63 10.58
CA ALA A 40 5.75 -1.31 9.50
C ALA A 40 5.38 -0.39 8.33
N TYR A 41 5.06 0.89 8.57
CA TYR A 41 4.85 1.86 7.50
C TYR A 41 6.15 2.16 6.77
N VAL A 42 7.24 2.37 7.51
CA VAL A 42 8.56 2.66 6.94
C VAL A 42 9.08 1.50 6.10
N ALA A 43 8.93 0.26 6.58
CA ALA A 43 9.29 -0.94 5.83
C ALA A 43 8.47 -1.07 4.55
N ALA A 44 7.16 -0.88 4.63
CA ALA A 44 6.27 -0.94 3.47
C ALA A 44 6.53 0.20 2.47
N ALA A 45 6.79 1.42 2.95
CA ALA A 45 7.16 2.55 2.10
C ALA A 45 8.46 2.27 1.33
N ARG A 46 9.44 1.66 1.99
CA ARG A 46 10.71 1.27 1.36
C ARG A 46 10.53 0.19 0.29
N LEU A 47 9.67 -0.80 0.53
CA LEU A 47 9.36 -1.86 -0.44
C LEU A 47 8.62 -1.39 -1.69
N VAL A 48 7.97 -0.23 -1.63
CA VAL A 48 7.18 0.34 -2.73
C VAL A 48 7.98 1.43 -3.47
N ASP A 49 9.12 1.87 -2.94
CA ASP A 49 10.01 2.86 -3.57
C ASP A 49 11.16 2.20 -4.37
N ASP A 50 11.46 0.94 -4.11
CA ASP A 50 12.47 0.10 -4.81
C ASP A 50 11.87 -0.58 -6.06
#